data_AF-A0A3B0G389-F1
#
_entry.id   AF-A0A3B0G389-F1
#
_cell.length_a   1.000
_cell.length_b   1.000
_cell.length_c   1.000
_cell.angle_alpha   90.00
_cell.angle_beta   90.00
_cell.angle_gamma   90.00
#
_symmetry.space_group_name_H-M   'P 1'
#
loop_
_entity.id
_entity.type
_entity.pdbx_description
1 polymer ?
#
loop_
_entity_poly.entity_id
_entity_poly.type
_entity_poly.pdbx_seq_one_letter_code
_entity_poly.pdbx_strand_id
1 'polypeptide(L)'
;MTIYYVAIDDGGVSGPLIGCGDSLVATTTAPVKFTDQVRPSIETLLANKSRDVGLSGLVNVLYQSNLTYMGGELNGSTITIHLHGQFMLGGVCDIPRAKAQLEYTAMTASGATSARVFVNGRPLDEVLSLK
;
A
#
# COMPACT_ATOMS: atom_id res chain seq x y z
N MET A 1 9.47 -5.81 9.64
CA MET A 1 8.62 -5.81 8.41
C MET A 1 8.48 -4.36 7.93
N THR A 2 8.27 -4.11 6.63
CA THR A 2 8.20 -2.74 6.09
C THR A 2 6.80 -2.43 5.56
N ILE A 3 6.24 -1.28 5.95
CA ILE A 3 4.93 -0.78 5.51
C ILE A 3 5.11 0.66 5.02
N TYR A 4 4.47 1.00 3.90
CA TYR A 4 4.55 2.35 3.36
C TYR A 4 3.33 3.20 3.70
N TYR A 5 3.61 4.43 4.15
CA TYR A 5 2.63 5.48 4.43
C TYR A 5 3.01 6.75 3.66
N VAL A 6 2.17 7.79 3.77
CA VAL A 6 2.31 8.99 2.95
C VAL A 6 2.63 10.21 3.81
N ALA A 7 3.65 10.99 3.43
CA ALA A 7 3.82 12.36 3.89
C ALA A 7 3.12 13.28 2.90
N ILE A 8 2.17 14.09 3.37
CA ILE A 8 1.33 14.92 2.49
C ILE A 8 2.07 16.20 2.09
N ASP A 9 2.03 16.52 0.80
CA ASP A 9 2.46 17.82 0.24
C ASP A 9 3.88 18.25 0.65
N ASP A 10 4.78 17.28 0.83
CA ASP A 10 6.18 17.53 1.19
C ASP A 10 7.10 17.55 -0.04
N GLY A 11 6.56 17.42 -1.25
CA GLY A 11 7.27 17.58 -2.51
C GLY A 11 8.33 16.51 -2.78
N GLY A 12 8.24 15.33 -2.19
CA GLY A 12 9.25 14.29 -2.38
C GLY A 12 10.42 14.37 -1.39
N VAL A 13 10.34 15.20 -0.36
CA VAL A 13 11.43 15.42 0.61
C VAL A 13 11.66 14.19 1.49
N SER A 14 10.59 13.51 1.93
CA SER A 14 10.70 12.40 2.89
C SER A 14 10.87 11.02 2.23
N GLY A 15 10.75 10.95 0.91
CA GLY A 15 10.79 9.71 0.14
C GLY A 15 10.35 9.90 -1.31
N PRO A 16 10.26 8.83 -2.12
CA PRO A 16 9.86 8.93 -3.52
C PRO A 16 8.60 9.76 -3.71
N LEU A 17 8.66 10.71 -4.65
CA LEU A 17 7.54 11.55 -5.03
C LEU A 17 6.41 10.70 -5.64
N ILE A 18 5.19 10.89 -5.14
CA ILE A 18 3.98 10.26 -5.66
C ILE A 18 2.87 11.30 -5.84
N GLY A 19 1.99 11.05 -6.81
CA GLY A 19 0.72 11.75 -6.92
C GLY A 19 0.79 13.27 -6.86
N CYS A 20 0.05 13.86 -5.92
CA CYS A 20 -0.21 15.29 -5.81
C CYS A 20 0.90 16.10 -5.13
N GLY A 21 2.15 15.64 -5.16
CA GLY A 21 3.25 16.28 -4.43
C GLY A 21 3.57 15.64 -3.10
N ASP A 22 3.18 14.38 -2.89
CA ASP A 22 3.39 13.66 -1.63
C ASP A 22 4.65 12.79 -1.69
N SER A 23 5.20 12.41 -0.54
CA SER A 23 6.23 11.39 -0.42
C SER A 23 5.67 10.07 0.08
N LEU A 24 6.18 8.98 -0.50
CA LEU A 24 5.99 7.64 0.05
C LEU A 24 7.10 7.30 1.06
N VAL A 25 6.74 6.99 2.30
CA VAL A 25 7.68 6.81 3.40
C VAL A 25 7.60 5.40 3.95
N ALA A 26 8.76 4.72 4.01
CA ALA A 26 8.88 3.38 4.58
C ALA A 26 8.89 3.46 6.12
N THR A 27 8.05 2.66 6.76
CA THR A 27 8.06 2.45 8.21
C THR A 27 8.43 1.00 8.50
N THR A 28 9.32 0.80 9.47
CA THR A 28 9.82 -0.52 9.81
C THR A 28 9.32 -0.93 11.20
N THR A 29 8.84 -2.16 11.27
CA THR A 29 8.58 -2.87 12.53
C THR A 29 9.70 -3.88 12.77
N ALA A 30 9.75 -4.44 13.98
CA ALA A 30 10.71 -5.49 14.33
C ALA A 30 10.77 -6.59 13.25
N PRO A 31 11.94 -7.20 13.02
CA PRO A 31 12.06 -8.31 12.07
C PRO A 31 11.15 -9.46 12.47
N VAL A 32 10.34 -9.93 11.54
CA VAL A 32 9.50 -11.12 11.74
C VAL A 32 9.69 -12.02 10.54
N LYS A 33 9.89 -13.32 10.77
CA LYS A 33 10.05 -14.32 9.72
C LYS A 33 8.69 -14.98 9.46
N PHE A 34 8.25 -14.95 8.21
CA PHE A 34 6.99 -15.55 7.79
C PHE A 34 7.21 -16.44 6.56
N THR A 35 6.36 -17.45 6.41
CA THR A 35 6.32 -18.32 5.22
C THR A 35 5.75 -17.58 4.01
N ASP A 36 4.73 -16.74 4.25
CA ASP A 36 4.20 -15.75 3.30
C ASP A 36 4.74 -14.38 3.72
N GLN A 37 5.74 -13.86 3.01
CA GLN A 37 6.39 -12.62 3.40
C GLN A 37 5.52 -11.38 3.15
N VAL A 38 4.51 -11.49 2.26
CA VAL A 38 3.71 -10.35 1.80
C VAL A 38 2.48 -10.14 2.67
N ARG A 39 1.77 -11.22 3.01
CA ARG A 39 0.53 -11.18 3.80
C ARG A 39 0.64 -10.31 5.04
N PRO A 40 1.63 -10.46 5.94
CA PRO A 40 1.68 -9.71 7.19
C PRO A 40 1.84 -8.21 6.96
N SER A 41 2.60 -7.82 5.93
CA SER A 41 2.82 -6.40 5.59
C SER A 41 1.55 -5.76 5.07
N ILE A 42 0.86 -6.44 4.15
CA ILE A 42 -0.40 -5.95 3.58
C ILE A 42 -1.51 -5.98 4.64
N GLU A 43 -1.67 -7.05 5.40
CA GLU A 43 -2.67 -7.13 6.46
C GLU A 43 -2.43 -6.06 7.54
N THR A 44 -1.18 -5.77 7.90
CA THR A 44 -0.90 -4.69 8.87
C THR A 44 -1.26 -3.32 8.31
N LEU A 45 -0.94 -3.05 7.04
CA LEU A 45 -1.35 -1.82 6.36
C LEU A 45 -2.89 -1.66 6.35
N LEU A 46 -3.60 -2.74 6.02
CA LEU A 46 -5.07 -2.74 5.92
C LEU A 46 -5.77 -2.72 7.28
N ALA A 47 -5.14 -3.32 8.31
CA ALA A 47 -5.66 -3.35 9.68
C ALA A 47 -5.52 -2.00 10.39
N ASN A 48 -4.60 -1.13 9.96
CA ASN A 48 -4.49 0.21 10.50
C ASN A 48 -5.68 1.08 10.05
N LYS A 49 -6.72 1.16 10.89
CA LYS A 49 -7.92 1.97 10.66
C LYS A 49 -7.81 3.41 11.17
N SER A 50 -6.61 3.85 11.56
CA SER A 50 -6.30 5.26 11.83
C SER A 50 -5.79 5.93 10.57
N ARG A 51 -6.31 7.14 10.27
CA ARG A 51 -5.76 7.96 9.19
C ARG A 51 -4.33 8.39 9.52
N ASP A 52 -4.12 8.92 10.72
CA ASP A 52 -2.82 9.42 11.14
C ASP A 52 -2.03 8.30 11.81
N VAL A 53 -0.78 8.11 11.38
CA VAL A 53 0.07 7.02 11.86
C VAL A 53 0.85 7.48 13.08
N GLY A 54 0.24 7.30 14.26
CA GLY A 54 0.80 7.79 15.52
C GLY A 54 1.02 9.30 15.49
N LEU A 55 2.19 9.76 15.97
CA LEU A 55 2.58 11.17 15.95
C LEU A 55 3.60 11.49 14.84
N SER A 56 3.68 10.65 13.81
CA SER A 56 4.72 10.76 12.77
C SER A 56 4.44 11.83 11.71
N GLY A 57 3.21 12.32 11.61
CA GLY A 57 2.75 13.15 10.47
C GLY A 57 2.47 12.35 9.20
N LEU A 58 2.69 11.04 9.19
CA LEU A 58 2.36 10.16 8.06
C LEU A 58 0.89 9.76 8.09
N VAL A 59 0.33 9.53 6.90
CA VAL A 59 -1.07 9.13 6.73
C VAL A 59 -1.21 7.76 6.07
N ASN A 60 -2.25 7.03 6.47
CA ASN A 60 -2.78 5.87 5.80
C ASN A 60 -4.05 6.25 5.03
N VAL A 61 -4.02 6.28 3.70
CA VAL A 61 -5.25 6.61 2.93
C VAL A 61 -6.22 5.43 2.84
N LEU A 62 -5.78 4.22 3.19
CA LEU A 62 -6.60 3.01 3.17
C LEU A 62 -7.42 2.84 4.47
N TYR A 63 -7.33 3.76 5.43
CA TYR A 63 -7.90 3.60 6.77
C TYR A 63 -9.43 3.37 6.79
N GLN A 64 -10.17 3.96 5.85
CA GLN A 64 -11.61 3.72 5.70
C GLN A 64 -11.96 2.58 4.73
N SER A 65 -10.98 2.12 3.95
CA SER A 65 -11.20 1.07 2.96
C SER A 65 -11.42 -0.28 3.66
N ASN A 66 -12.34 -1.07 3.12
CA ASN A 66 -12.58 -2.43 3.56
C ASN A 66 -12.00 -3.38 2.51
N LEU A 67 -10.73 -3.73 2.68
CA LEU A 67 -9.99 -4.64 1.80
C LEU A 67 -9.46 -5.81 2.63
N THR A 68 -9.46 -6.99 2.01
CA THR A 68 -8.95 -8.23 2.58
C THR A 68 -7.90 -8.82 1.65
N TYR A 69 -6.77 -9.26 2.20
CA TYR A 69 -5.75 -9.97 1.45
C TYR A 69 -6.18 -11.41 1.18
N MET A 70 -6.15 -11.82 -0.10
CA MET A 70 -6.55 -13.16 -0.53
C MET A 70 -5.36 -14.07 -0.79
N GLY A 71 -4.23 -13.51 -1.23
CA GLY A 71 -3.03 -14.26 -1.56
C GLY A 71 -2.07 -13.45 -2.43
N GLY A 72 -0.88 -14.01 -2.64
CA GLY A 72 0.11 -13.41 -3.51
C GLY A 72 1.13 -14.44 -3.99
N GLU A 73 1.69 -14.15 -5.16
CA GLU A 73 2.62 -15.03 -5.86
C GLU A 73 3.75 -14.20 -6.46
N LEU A 74 4.99 -14.58 -6.13
CA LEU A 74 6.19 -13.99 -6.70
C LEU A 74 6.60 -14.77 -7.94
N ASN A 75 6.50 -14.14 -9.11
CA ASN A 75 6.91 -14.70 -10.39
C ASN A 75 8.09 -13.89 -10.94
N GLY A 76 9.30 -14.47 -10.89
CA GLY A 76 10.53 -13.76 -11.20
C GLY A 76 10.74 -12.57 -10.25
N SER A 77 10.77 -11.35 -10.79
CA SER A 77 10.90 -10.13 -9.99
C SER A 77 9.59 -9.35 -9.80
N THR A 78 8.45 -9.96 -10.16
CA THR A 78 7.12 -9.34 -10.02
C THR A 78 6.28 -10.05 -8.97
N ILE A 79 5.85 -9.33 -7.93
CA ILE A 79 4.85 -9.83 -6.97
C ILE A 79 3.45 -9.52 -7.47
N THR A 80 2.60 -10.53 -7.60
CA THR A 80 1.16 -10.32 -7.84
C THR A 80 0.40 -10.56 -6.56
N ILE A 81 -0.42 -9.62 -6.10
CA ILE A 81 -1.31 -9.80 -4.94
C ILE A 81 -2.76 -9.64 -5.34
N HIS A 82 -3.62 -10.38 -4.64
CA HIS A 82 -5.06 -10.36 -4.82
C HIS A 82 -5.71 -9.86 -3.54
N LEU A 83 -6.56 -8.86 -3.67
CA LEU A 83 -7.39 -8.31 -2.63
C LEU A 83 -8.88 -8.48 -2.98
N HIS A 84 -9.72 -8.49 -1.96
CA HIS A 84 -11.17 -8.44 -2.10
C HIS A 84 -11.73 -7.29 -1.26
N GLY A 85 -12.77 -6.61 -1.75
CA GLY A 85 -13.48 -5.57 -1.01
C GLY A 85 -13.60 -4.25 -1.75
N GLN A 86 -13.67 -3.14 -1.02
CA GLN A 86 -14.02 -1.82 -1.55
C GLN A 86 -13.12 -0.72 -1.00
N PHE A 87 -12.73 0.19 -1.89
CA PHE A 87 -12.04 1.43 -1.53
C PHE A 87 -13.02 2.50 -1.04
N MET A 88 -12.61 3.21 0.00
CA MET A 88 -13.20 4.45 0.50
C MET A 88 -12.08 5.49 0.56
N LEU A 89 -12.02 6.37 -0.45
CA LEU A 89 -10.94 7.35 -0.66
C LEU A 89 -11.51 8.78 -0.56
N GLY A 90 -10.71 9.72 -0.05
CA GLY A 90 -11.14 11.08 0.24
C GLY A 90 -11.03 12.07 -0.93
N GLY A 91 -10.54 11.64 -2.09
CA GLY A 91 -10.44 12.48 -3.29
C GLY A 91 -9.39 11.98 -4.29
N VAL A 92 -9.17 12.76 -5.35
CA VAL A 92 -8.30 12.38 -6.49
C VAL A 92 -6.83 12.11 -6.09
N CYS A 93 -6.34 12.77 -5.04
CA CYS A 93 -4.98 12.55 -4.54
C CYS A 93 -4.83 11.23 -3.77
N ASP A 94 -5.92 10.66 -3.25
CA ASP A 94 -5.86 9.39 -2.55
C ASP A 94 -5.72 8.19 -3.51
N ILE A 95 -6.04 8.36 -4.79
CA ILE A 95 -5.84 7.33 -5.82
C ILE A 95 -4.35 6.95 -5.96
N PRO A 96 -3.42 7.89 -6.30
CA PRO A 96 -2.01 7.56 -6.40
C PRO A 96 -1.40 7.16 -5.04
N ARG A 97 -1.91 7.70 -3.93
CA ARG A 97 -1.48 7.32 -2.57
C ARG A 97 -1.84 5.86 -2.26
N ALA A 98 -3.09 5.46 -2.48
CA ALA A 98 -3.57 4.10 -2.22
C ALA A 98 -2.80 3.08 -3.07
N LYS A 99 -2.60 3.41 -4.36
CA LYS A 99 -1.78 2.60 -5.27
C LYS A 99 -0.37 2.41 -4.73
N ALA A 100 0.32 3.50 -4.43
CA ALA A 100 1.70 3.46 -3.97
C ALA A 100 1.85 2.71 -2.64
N GLN A 101 0.96 2.92 -1.67
CA GLN A 101 0.99 2.20 -0.39
C GLN A 101 0.87 0.68 -0.59
N LEU A 102 -0.05 0.22 -1.45
CA LEU A 102 -0.23 -1.22 -1.72
C LEU A 102 0.96 -1.81 -2.49
N GLU A 103 1.39 -1.16 -3.58
CA GLU A 103 2.43 -1.68 -4.46
C GLU A 103 3.80 -1.74 -3.77
N TYR A 104 4.23 -0.66 -3.11
CA TYR A 104 5.54 -0.65 -2.44
C TYR A 104 5.58 -1.56 -1.22
N THR A 105 4.48 -1.63 -0.45
CA THR A 105 4.40 -2.58 0.66
C THR A 105 4.53 -4.01 0.14
N ALA A 106 3.86 -4.36 -0.96
CA ALA A 106 3.99 -5.68 -1.57
C ALA A 106 5.41 -5.94 -2.09
N MET A 107 5.99 -5.01 -2.86
CA MET A 107 7.33 -5.15 -3.44
C MET A 107 8.40 -5.37 -2.38
N THR A 108 8.44 -4.51 -1.36
CA THR A 108 9.45 -4.61 -0.30
C THR A 108 9.24 -5.85 0.55
N ALA A 109 8.00 -6.26 0.79
CA ALA A 109 7.72 -7.46 1.56
C ALA A 109 8.12 -8.75 0.82
N SER A 110 8.04 -8.78 -0.52
CA SER A 110 8.45 -9.95 -1.32
C SER A 110 9.89 -9.90 -1.81
N GLY A 111 10.58 -8.76 -1.68
CA GLY A 111 11.86 -8.51 -2.36
C GLY A 111 11.74 -8.36 -3.88
N ALA A 112 10.55 -8.04 -4.38
CA ALA A 112 10.30 -7.84 -5.81
C ALA A 112 10.69 -6.42 -6.27
N THR A 113 10.92 -6.27 -7.57
CA THR A 113 11.18 -4.96 -8.20
C THR A 113 9.92 -4.32 -8.79
N SER A 114 8.84 -5.10 -8.93
CA SER A 114 7.55 -4.66 -9.45
C SER A 114 6.42 -5.36 -8.73
N ALA A 115 5.27 -4.67 -8.59
CA ALA A 115 4.04 -5.25 -8.06
C ALA A 115 2.90 -5.14 -9.06
N ARG A 116 2.01 -6.14 -9.03
CA ARG A 116 0.69 -6.12 -9.67
C ARG A 116 -0.35 -6.37 -8.60
N VAL A 117 -1.31 -5.46 -8.49
CA VAL A 117 -2.38 -5.57 -7.50
C VAL A 117 -3.69 -5.79 -8.23
N PHE A 118 -4.44 -6.80 -7.80
CA PHE A 118 -5.81 -7.05 -8.26
C PHE A 118 -6.79 -6.85 -7.11
N VAL A 119 -7.91 -6.21 -7.37
CA VAL A 119 -9.01 -6.08 -6.40
C VAL A 119 -10.30 -6.59 -7.04
N ASN A 120 -10.97 -7.54 -6.39
CA ASN A 120 -12.15 -8.21 -6.95
C ASN A 120 -11.92 -8.79 -8.36
N GLY A 121 -10.71 -9.31 -8.60
CA GLY A 121 -10.31 -9.91 -9.88
C GLY A 121 -9.95 -8.91 -10.99
N ARG A 122 -9.99 -7.59 -10.73
CA ARG A 122 -9.66 -6.55 -11.71
C ARG A 122 -8.33 -5.85 -11.37
N PRO A 123 -7.55 -5.38 -12.36
CA PRO A 123 -6.34 -4.60 -12.11
C PRO A 123 -6.63 -3.37 -11.25
N LEU A 124 -5.73 -3.05 -10.32
CA LEU A 124 -5.91 -1.94 -9.39
C LEU A 124 -6.18 -0.59 -10.09
N ASP A 125 -5.47 -0.30 -11.18
CA ASP A 125 -5.67 0.94 -11.94
C ASP A 125 -7.09 1.06 -12.50
N GLU A 126 -7.68 -0.05 -12.98
CA GLU A 126 -9.07 -0.08 -13.42
C GLU A 126 -10.01 0.23 -12.25
N VAL A 127 -9.80 -0.43 -11.11
CA VAL A 127 -10.66 -0.26 -9.91
C VAL A 127 -10.59 1.16 -9.36
N LEU A 128 -9.41 1.78 -9.37
CA LEU A 128 -9.22 3.15 -8.87
C LEU A 128 -9.70 4.21 -9.87
N SER A 129 -9.70 3.95 -11.17
CA SER A 129 -10.24 4.88 -12.17
C SER A 129 -11.75 5.11 -12.06
N LEU A 130 -12.46 4.23 -11.34
CA LEU A 130 -13.90 4.32 -11.07
C LEU A 130 -14.22 5.14 -9.81
N LYS A 131 -13.21 5.75 -9.18
CA LYS A 131 -13.33 6.47 -7.90
C LYS A 131 -13.17 7.97 -8.07
#